data_AF-A0A822ZCK8-F1
#
_entry.id   AF-A0A822ZCK8-F1
#
_cell.length_a   1.000
_cell.length_b   1.000
_cell.length_c   1.000
_cell.angle_alpha   90.00
_cell.angle_beta   90.00
_cell.angle_gamma   90.00
#
_symmetry.space_group_name_H-M   'P 1'
#
loop_
_entity.id
_entity.type
_entity.pdbx_description
1 polymer ?
#
loop_
_entity_poly.entity_id
_entity_poly.type
_entity_poly.pdbx_seq_one_letter_code
_entity_poly.pdbx_strand_id
1 'polypeptide(L)'
;MEWAMSLLLNHPDVLKKAQAEIDNHVGQGRLFHESDLSKLPYLRCIINETLRMYPAAPLLVPHESSEDCVVGGFDIPHGTLLLVNMWAIHNDPKIWEEPRKFKPERFEGLEGRRDGFKLLPFGSGRRSCPVEGLAERMVGLALGSLIQCFEWEMVGDDLVDMSEGAGGLTLPKARVLKAKRKPRPTMVDLLSQL
;
A
#
# COMPACT_ATOMS: atom_id res chain seq x y z
N MET A 1 -2.98 1.32 -5.82
CA MET A 1 -4.44 1.15 -5.94
C MET A 1 -4.83 -0.26 -6.35
N GLU A 2 -4.40 -0.75 -7.50
CA GLU A 2 -4.80 -2.08 -8.00
C GLU A 2 -4.46 -3.24 -7.05
N TRP A 3 -3.24 -3.26 -6.48
CA TRP A 3 -2.85 -4.24 -5.46
C TRP A 3 -3.70 -4.16 -4.20
N ALA A 4 -3.99 -2.96 -3.68
CA ALA A 4 -4.82 -2.77 -2.50
C ALA A 4 -6.23 -3.34 -2.70
N MET A 5 -6.86 -3.00 -3.84
CA MET A 5 -8.20 -3.53 -4.15
C MET A 5 -8.18 -5.05 -4.37
N SER A 6 -7.14 -5.59 -5.00
CA SER A 6 -6.97 -7.04 -5.18
C SER A 6 -6.85 -7.77 -3.84
N LEU A 7 -6.07 -7.22 -2.91
CA LEU A 7 -5.91 -7.75 -1.56
C LEU A 7 -7.23 -7.71 -0.79
N LEU A 8 -7.94 -6.59 -0.81
CA LEU A 8 -9.23 -6.44 -0.13
C LEU A 8 -10.30 -7.38 -0.68
N LEU A 9 -10.33 -7.60 -2.00
CA LEU A 9 -11.27 -8.55 -2.62
C LEU A 9 -10.99 -10.01 -2.23
N ASN A 10 -9.71 -10.36 -2.03
CA ASN A 10 -9.33 -11.67 -1.51
C ASN A 10 -9.50 -11.79 0.02
N HIS A 11 -9.74 -10.68 0.74
CA HIS A 11 -9.86 -10.62 2.21
C HIS A 11 -11.08 -9.79 2.63
N PRO A 12 -12.31 -10.33 2.43
CA PRO A 12 -13.55 -9.57 2.65
C PRO A 12 -13.78 -9.17 4.12
N ASP A 13 -13.17 -9.87 5.07
CA ASP A 13 -13.16 -9.52 6.49
C ASP A 13 -12.37 -8.23 6.75
N VAL A 14 -11.19 -8.08 6.13
CA VAL A 14 -10.39 -6.84 6.18
C VAL A 14 -11.15 -5.68 5.54
N LEU A 15 -11.78 -5.92 4.38
CA LEU A 15 -12.61 -4.92 3.72
C LEU A 15 -13.76 -4.46 4.61
N LYS A 16 -14.49 -5.39 5.24
CA LYS A 16 -15.58 -5.07 6.18
C LYS A 16 -15.09 -4.30 7.40
N LYS A 17 -13.92 -4.65 7.96
CA LYS A 17 -13.31 -3.93 9.09
C LYS A 17 -12.95 -2.49 8.68
N ALA A 18 -12.41 -2.26 7.49
CA ALA A 18 -12.15 -0.93 6.97
C ALA A 18 -13.44 -0.12 6.70
N GLN A 19 -14.48 -0.76 6.17
CA GLN A 19 -15.79 -0.13 6.00
C GLN A 19 -16.37 0.33 7.35
N ALA A 20 -16.31 -0.53 8.37
CA ALA A 20 -16.78 -0.20 9.70
C ALA A 20 -15.99 0.97 10.32
N GLU A 21 -14.66 1.01 10.15
CA GLU A 21 -13.84 2.13 10.59
C GLU A 21 -14.29 3.45 9.94
N ILE A 22 -14.47 3.45 8.62
CA ILE A 22 -14.92 4.64 7.88
C ILE A 22 -16.31 5.07 8.32
N ASP A 23 -17.26 4.14 8.40
CA ASP A 23 -18.64 4.43 8.81
C ASP A 23 -18.69 5.02 10.24
N ASN A 24 -17.86 4.52 11.16
CA ASN A 24 -17.81 4.99 12.55
C ASN A 24 -17.23 6.42 12.67
N HIS A 25 -16.24 6.77 11.86
CA HIS A 25 -15.51 8.04 11.99
C HIS A 25 -16.00 9.15 11.06
N VAL A 26 -16.46 8.79 9.85
CA VAL A 26 -16.93 9.71 8.81
C VAL A 26 -18.46 9.78 8.78
N GLY A 27 -19.12 8.64 9.05
CA GLY A 27 -20.55 8.47 8.86
C GLY A 27 -20.93 8.24 7.39
N GLN A 28 -22.25 8.21 7.15
CA GLN A 28 -22.84 7.92 5.83
C GLN A 28 -23.48 9.15 5.17
N GLY A 29 -23.49 10.31 5.85
CA GLY A 29 -24.14 11.53 5.38
C GLY A 29 -23.27 12.45 4.51
N ARG A 30 -21.99 12.11 4.29
CA ARG A 30 -21.06 12.88 3.46
C ARG A 30 -19.95 12.02 2.90
N LEU A 31 -19.28 12.54 1.88
CA LEU A 31 -18.08 11.92 1.34
C LEU A 31 -16.92 12.08 2.32
N PHE A 32 -16.06 11.08 2.28
CA PHE A 32 -14.77 11.07 2.92
C PHE A 32 -13.86 12.21 2.40
N HIS A 33 -13.23 12.93 3.33
CA HIS A 33 -12.29 14.01 3.03
C HIS A 33 -10.88 13.69 3.54
N GLU A 34 -9.87 14.39 3.00
CA GLU A 34 -8.48 14.19 3.40
C GLU A 34 -8.25 14.36 4.91
N SER A 35 -8.93 15.31 5.55
CA SER A 35 -8.80 15.58 6.99
C SER A 35 -9.23 14.39 7.86
N ASP A 36 -10.08 13.51 7.35
CA ASP A 36 -10.54 12.32 8.06
C ASP A 36 -9.48 11.22 8.13
N LEU A 37 -8.46 11.23 7.24
CA LEU A 37 -7.42 10.19 7.19
C LEU A 37 -6.72 9.95 8.52
N SER A 38 -6.55 11.01 9.31
CA SER A 38 -5.93 10.94 10.64
C SER A 38 -6.72 10.07 11.64
N LYS A 39 -8.02 9.85 11.39
CA LYS A 39 -8.93 9.06 12.22
C LYS A 39 -9.14 7.64 11.70
N LEU A 40 -8.43 7.24 10.62
CA LEU A 40 -8.58 5.95 9.97
C LEU A 40 -7.27 5.13 10.04
N PRO A 41 -6.82 4.75 11.25
CA PRO A 41 -5.57 4.02 11.44
C PRO A 41 -5.55 2.66 10.75
N TYR A 42 -6.68 1.96 10.64
CA TYR A 42 -6.77 0.66 9.98
C TYR A 42 -6.68 0.77 8.46
N LEU A 43 -7.30 1.81 7.85
CA LEU A 43 -7.06 2.14 6.45
C LEU A 43 -5.57 2.37 6.16
N ARG A 44 -4.86 3.07 7.05
CA ARG A 44 -3.40 3.25 6.96
C ARG A 44 -2.65 1.92 7.06
N CYS A 45 -3.09 1.02 7.95
CA CYS A 45 -2.50 -0.33 8.08
C CYS A 45 -2.61 -1.13 6.78
N ILE A 46 -3.77 -1.08 6.11
CA ILE A 46 -4.01 -1.72 4.81
C ILE A 46 -3.06 -1.17 3.74
N ILE A 47 -2.87 0.15 3.70
CA ILE A 47 -1.98 0.81 2.73
C ILE A 47 -0.53 0.38 2.98
N ASN A 48 -0.08 0.40 4.23
CA ASN A 48 1.28 0.00 4.59
C ASN A 48 1.56 -1.47 4.25
N GLU A 49 0.63 -2.37 4.58
CA GLU A 49 0.78 -3.79 4.26
C GLU A 49 0.72 -4.06 2.76
N THR A 50 -0.12 -3.32 2.03
CA THR A 50 -0.12 -3.38 0.56
C THR A 50 1.25 -2.97 0.00
N LEU A 51 1.80 -1.84 0.45
CA LEU A 51 3.08 -1.32 -0.02
C LEU A 51 4.27 -2.19 0.40
N ARG A 52 4.17 -2.90 1.53
CA ARG A 52 5.16 -3.91 1.93
C ARG A 52 5.14 -5.11 1.00
N MET A 53 3.97 -5.70 0.78
CA MET A 53 3.85 -6.91 -0.03
C MET A 53 4.12 -6.64 -1.51
N TYR A 54 3.62 -5.51 -2.01
CA TYR A 54 3.71 -5.13 -3.42
C TYR A 54 4.24 -3.69 -3.54
N PRO A 55 5.55 -3.49 -3.30
CA PRO A 55 6.15 -2.16 -3.39
C PRO A 55 6.04 -1.62 -4.81
N ALA A 56 5.70 -0.33 -4.93
CA ALA A 56 5.57 0.31 -6.24
C ALA A 56 6.87 0.25 -7.05
N ALA A 57 8.03 0.30 -6.37
CA ALA A 57 9.36 0.11 -6.92
C ALA A 57 10.09 -1.00 -6.12
N PRO A 58 10.17 -2.24 -6.62
CA PRO A 58 10.74 -3.37 -5.89
C PRO A 58 12.27 -3.27 -5.74
N LEU A 59 12.93 -2.62 -6.69
CA LEU A 59 14.29 -2.09 -6.55
C LEU A 59 14.19 -0.58 -6.45
N LEU A 60 14.88 0.03 -5.47
CA LEU A 60 14.96 1.49 -5.40
C LEU A 60 15.71 2.06 -6.61
N VAL A 61 15.49 3.36 -6.87
CA VAL A 61 16.18 4.09 -7.92
C VAL A 61 17.70 3.88 -7.78
N PRO A 62 18.42 3.56 -8.87
CA PRO A 62 19.85 3.32 -8.79
C PRO A 62 20.61 4.51 -8.23
N HIS A 63 21.54 4.24 -7.32
CA HIS A 63 22.45 5.23 -6.73
C HIS A 63 23.88 4.95 -7.18
N GLU A 64 24.76 5.93 -7.03
CA GLU A 64 26.19 5.79 -7.28
C GLU A 64 26.96 6.29 -6.04
N SER A 65 28.03 5.60 -5.64
CA SER A 65 28.91 6.04 -4.55
C SER A 65 29.66 7.31 -4.95
N SER A 66 29.55 8.35 -4.13
CA SER A 66 30.20 9.65 -4.38
C SER A 66 31.67 9.71 -3.97
N GLU A 67 32.16 8.69 -3.27
CA GLU A 67 33.54 8.53 -2.80
C GLU A 67 33.75 7.06 -2.41
N ASP A 68 35.00 6.67 -2.20
CA ASP A 68 35.35 5.36 -1.64
C ASP A 68 34.75 5.26 -0.22
N CYS A 69 34.04 4.17 0.07
CA CYS A 69 33.38 3.99 1.37
C CYS A 69 33.34 2.51 1.79
N VAL A 70 32.99 2.26 3.05
CA VAL A 70 32.84 0.90 3.59
C VAL A 70 31.40 0.66 3.97
N VAL A 71 30.80 -0.42 3.44
CA VAL A 71 29.42 -0.83 3.75
C VAL A 71 29.40 -2.29 4.14
N GLY A 72 28.89 -2.60 5.35
CA GLY A 72 28.82 -3.99 5.82
C GLY A 72 30.17 -4.69 5.95
N GLY A 73 31.26 -3.93 6.08
CA GLY A 73 32.63 -4.45 6.11
C GLY A 73 33.29 -4.62 4.74
N PHE A 74 32.63 -4.22 3.65
CA PHE A 74 33.16 -4.28 2.28
C PHE A 74 33.58 -2.90 1.78
N ASP A 75 34.73 -2.82 1.12
CA ASP A 75 35.19 -1.61 0.43
C ASP A 75 34.39 -1.42 -0.87
N ILE A 76 33.79 -0.24 -1.02
CA ILE A 76 32.98 0.19 -2.15
C ILE A 76 33.68 1.37 -2.82
N PRO A 77 34.32 1.17 -3.99
CA PRO A 77 34.99 2.25 -4.72
C PRO A 77 34.01 3.34 -5.15
N HIS A 78 34.51 4.55 -5.32
CA HIS A 78 33.82 5.66 -5.99
C HIS A 78 33.26 5.24 -7.35
N GLY A 79 32.05 5.67 -7.69
CA GLY A 79 31.41 5.37 -8.98
C GLY A 79 30.72 4.01 -9.03
N THR A 80 30.62 3.30 -7.91
CA THR A 80 29.94 2.00 -7.84
C THR A 80 28.43 2.17 -7.85
N LEU A 81 27.75 1.51 -8.78
CA LEU A 81 26.29 1.46 -8.85
C LEU A 81 25.71 0.62 -7.71
N LEU A 82 24.78 1.21 -6.95
CA LEU A 82 24.03 0.57 -5.88
C LEU A 82 22.56 0.41 -6.26
N LEU A 83 22.06 -0.81 -6.13
CA LEU A 83 20.65 -1.15 -6.20
C LEU A 83 20.20 -1.70 -4.84
N VAL A 84 19.26 -1.01 -4.18
CA VAL A 84 18.67 -1.50 -2.94
C VAL A 84 17.46 -2.37 -3.28
N ASN A 85 17.54 -3.65 -2.93
CA ASN A 85 16.44 -4.60 -3.12
C ASN A 85 15.38 -4.44 -2.01
N MET A 86 14.48 -3.49 -2.20
CA MET A 86 13.40 -3.20 -1.25
C MET A 86 12.45 -4.40 -1.10
N TRP A 87 12.09 -5.06 -2.20
CA TRP A 87 11.21 -6.22 -2.18
C TRP A 87 11.76 -7.32 -1.27
N ALA A 88 13.07 -7.59 -1.33
CA ALA A 88 13.71 -8.57 -0.47
C ALA A 88 13.63 -8.18 1.02
N ILE A 89 13.88 -6.91 1.37
CA ILE A 89 13.76 -6.42 2.75
C ILE A 89 12.32 -6.57 3.26
N HIS A 90 11.33 -6.21 2.43
CA HIS A 90 9.92 -6.23 2.80
C HIS A 90 9.33 -7.65 2.86
N ASN A 91 9.99 -8.63 2.24
CA ASN A 91 9.58 -10.02 2.22
C ASN A 91 10.51 -10.96 2.99
N ASP A 92 11.52 -10.43 3.69
CA ASP A 92 12.46 -11.24 4.48
C ASP A 92 11.75 -11.86 5.70
N PRO A 93 11.63 -13.19 5.81
CA PRO A 93 10.99 -13.85 6.95
C PRO A 93 11.74 -13.65 8.28
N LYS A 94 13.00 -13.18 8.25
CA LYS A 94 13.75 -12.81 9.46
C LYS A 94 13.32 -11.45 10.03
N ILE A 95 12.74 -10.60 9.19
CA ILE A 95 12.29 -9.25 9.54
C ILE A 95 10.77 -9.23 9.74
N TRP A 96 10.05 -9.96 8.89
CA TRP A 96 8.59 -9.97 8.83
C TRP A 96 8.05 -11.37 9.08
N GLU A 97 7.30 -11.54 10.18
CA GLU A 97 6.58 -12.78 10.44
C GLU A 97 5.50 -13.00 9.36
N GLU A 98 5.49 -14.21 8.79
CA GLU A 98 4.58 -14.64 7.74
C GLU A 98 4.49 -13.61 6.59
N PRO A 99 5.61 -13.29 5.90
CA PRO A 99 5.70 -12.13 5.01
C PRO A 99 4.77 -12.21 3.80
N ARG A 100 4.31 -13.43 3.45
CA ARG A 100 3.39 -13.67 2.34
C ARG A 100 1.91 -13.61 2.74
N LYS A 101 1.58 -13.50 4.03
CA LYS A 101 0.21 -13.32 4.48
C LYS A 101 -0.11 -11.83 4.57
N PHE A 102 -1.25 -11.45 4.01
CA PHE A 102 -1.78 -10.10 4.15
C PHE A 102 -2.33 -9.91 5.57
N LYS A 103 -1.58 -9.20 6.41
CA LYS A 103 -1.92 -8.96 7.83
C LYS A 103 -1.77 -7.47 8.14
N PRO A 104 -2.75 -6.61 7.77
CA PRO A 104 -2.71 -5.18 8.09
C PRO A 104 -2.44 -4.90 9.58
N GLU A 105 -2.94 -5.76 10.46
CA GLU A 105 -2.79 -5.70 11.92
C GLU A 105 -1.34 -5.54 12.39
N ARG A 106 -0.35 -5.95 11.58
CA ARG A 106 1.07 -5.76 11.92
C ARG A 106 1.48 -4.28 12.03
N PHE A 107 0.67 -3.37 11.48
CA PHE A 107 0.87 -1.93 11.54
C PHE A 107 -0.04 -1.23 12.56
N GLU A 108 -0.87 -1.97 13.30
CA GLU A 108 -1.66 -1.39 14.39
C GLU A 108 -0.74 -0.89 15.52
N GLY A 109 -1.08 0.25 16.12
CA GLY A 109 -0.28 0.86 17.20
C GLY A 109 1.05 1.48 16.76
N LEU A 110 1.50 1.29 15.51
CA LEU A 110 2.68 1.98 15.00
C LEU A 110 2.33 3.44 14.65
N GLU A 111 2.75 4.36 15.51
CA GLU A 111 2.65 5.79 15.23
C GLU A 111 3.81 6.24 14.33
N GLY A 112 3.52 6.49 13.06
CA GLY A 112 4.49 7.06 12.12
C GLY A 112 4.55 6.34 10.78
N ARG A 113 5.43 6.85 9.91
CA ARG A 113 5.56 6.46 8.50
C ARG A 113 6.63 5.40 8.24
N ARG A 114 7.42 5.05 9.26
CA ARG A 114 8.58 4.17 9.15
C ARG A 114 8.67 3.29 10.40
N ASP A 115 8.69 1.98 10.22
CA ASP A 115 9.19 1.04 11.24
C ASP A 115 10.72 0.90 11.05
N GLY A 116 11.43 1.98 11.40
CA GLY A 116 12.87 2.10 11.11
C GLY A 116 13.20 1.95 9.63
N PHE A 117 14.03 0.95 9.30
CA PHE A 117 14.38 0.59 7.92
C PHE A 117 13.67 -0.69 7.42
N LYS A 118 12.69 -1.21 8.17
CA LYS A 118 11.96 -2.42 7.77
C LYS A 118 10.93 -2.14 6.68
N LEU A 119 10.25 -0.99 6.76
CA LEU A 119 9.28 -0.50 5.78
C LEU A 119 9.83 0.77 5.12
N LEU A 120 10.02 0.74 3.80
CA LEU A 120 10.70 1.77 3.01
C LEU A 120 10.03 2.07 1.64
N PRO A 121 8.69 2.15 1.55
CA PRO A 121 7.97 2.25 0.26
C PRO A 121 8.34 3.47 -0.56
N PHE A 122 8.92 4.49 0.08
CA PHE A 122 9.35 5.75 -0.51
C PHE A 122 10.86 5.99 -0.37
N GLY A 123 11.63 4.95 -0.04
CA GLY A 123 13.06 5.06 0.23
C GLY A 123 13.38 5.85 1.51
N SER A 124 14.65 6.26 1.65
CA SER A 124 15.14 6.99 2.82
C SER A 124 16.33 7.89 2.48
N GLY A 125 16.70 8.77 3.40
CA GLY A 125 17.84 9.67 3.28
C GLY A 125 17.64 10.79 2.24
N ARG A 126 18.75 11.32 1.72
CA ARG A 126 18.77 12.50 0.83
C ARG A 126 17.99 12.33 -0.49
N ARG A 127 17.66 11.09 -0.87
CA ARG A 127 16.94 10.73 -2.10
C ARG A 127 15.61 10.03 -1.81
N SER A 128 15.07 10.16 -0.59
CA SER A 128 13.70 9.72 -0.32
C SER A 128 12.72 10.41 -1.26
N CYS A 129 11.61 9.73 -1.58
CA CYS A 129 10.60 10.28 -2.47
C CYS A 129 10.11 11.64 -1.97
N PRO A 130 10.27 12.73 -2.75
CA PRO A 130 9.84 14.06 -2.31
C PRO A 130 8.31 14.19 -2.24
N VAL A 131 7.58 13.23 -2.83
CA VAL A 131 6.12 13.22 -2.94
C VAL A 131 5.47 12.23 -1.95
N GLU A 132 6.24 11.61 -1.04
CA GLU A 132 5.76 10.63 -0.04
C GLU A 132 4.46 11.10 0.65
N GLY A 133 4.47 12.29 1.26
CA GLY A 133 3.31 12.80 1.98
C GLY A 133 2.08 13.09 1.12
N LEU A 134 2.25 13.43 -0.17
CA LEU A 134 1.12 13.61 -1.09
C LEU A 134 0.60 12.26 -1.58
N ALA A 135 1.49 11.31 -1.89
CA ALA A 135 1.12 9.97 -2.32
C ALA A 135 0.29 9.25 -1.25
N GLU A 136 0.71 9.33 0.02
CA GLU A 136 -0.05 8.78 1.15
C GLU A 136 -1.48 9.34 1.22
N ARG A 137 -1.64 10.67 1.11
CA ARG A 137 -2.95 11.33 1.14
C ARG A 137 -3.82 10.93 -0.05
N MET A 138 -3.25 10.92 -1.25
CA MET A 138 -4.01 10.57 -2.46
C MET A 138 -4.43 9.09 -2.44
N VAL A 139 -3.54 8.18 -2.05
CA VAL A 139 -3.86 6.75 -1.94
C VAL A 139 -4.87 6.52 -0.83
N GLY A 140 -4.70 7.17 0.32
CA GLY A 140 -5.64 7.14 1.42
C GLY A 140 -7.03 7.62 0.99
N LEU A 141 -7.10 8.82 0.40
CA LEU A 141 -8.34 9.42 -0.08
C LEU A 141 -9.05 8.55 -1.12
N ALA A 142 -8.31 8.08 -2.12
CA ALA A 142 -8.85 7.23 -3.18
C ALA A 142 -9.33 5.89 -2.64
N LEU A 143 -8.51 5.19 -1.85
CA LEU A 143 -8.87 3.88 -1.30
C LEU A 143 -10.04 3.98 -0.33
N GLY A 144 -10.00 4.93 0.60
CA GLY A 144 -11.10 5.18 1.52
C GLY A 144 -12.40 5.51 0.81
N SER A 145 -12.36 6.33 -0.26
CA SER A 145 -13.55 6.64 -1.07
C SER A 145 -14.12 5.41 -1.79
N LEU A 146 -13.26 4.56 -2.35
CA LEU A 146 -13.70 3.32 -3.01
C LEU A 146 -14.36 2.37 -2.02
N ILE A 147 -13.83 2.27 -0.80
CA ILE A 147 -14.38 1.45 0.29
C ILE A 147 -15.69 2.04 0.82
N GLN A 148 -15.74 3.36 1.02
CA GLN A 148 -16.90 4.06 1.54
C GLN A 148 -18.09 3.97 0.59
N CYS A 149 -17.87 4.15 -0.71
CA CYS A 149 -18.94 4.38 -1.68
C CYS A 149 -19.51 3.10 -2.32
N PHE A 150 -18.72 2.02 -2.40
CA PHE A 150 -19.07 0.86 -3.21
C PHE A 150 -18.97 -0.46 -2.46
N GLU A 151 -19.90 -1.36 -2.76
CA GLU A 151 -19.72 -2.79 -2.53
C GLU A 151 -18.98 -3.37 -3.73
N TRP A 152 -17.98 -4.20 -3.45
CA TRP A 152 -17.10 -4.78 -4.45
C TRP A 152 -17.28 -6.29 -4.50
N GLU A 153 -17.37 -6.82 -5.72
CA GLU A 153 -17.57 -8.24 -5.98
C GLU A 153 -16.56 -8.71 -7.03
N MET A 154 -16.03 -9.93 -6.84
CA MET A 154 -15.15 -10.58 -7.81
C MET A 154 -15.93 -10.94 -9.09
N VAL A 155 -15.21 -11.04 -10.21
CA VAL A 155 -15.79 -11.53 -11.46
C VAL A 155 -15.63 -13.06 -11.49
N GLY A 156 -16.71 -13.78 -11.20
CA GLY A 156 -16.69 -15.24 -11.08
C GLY A 156 -16.45 -15.69 -9.63
N ASP A 157 -16.17 -16.97 -9.47
CA ASP A 157 -16.03 -17.61 -8.15
C ASP A 157 -14.55 -17.77 -7.70
N ASP A 158 -13.60 -17.46 -8.59
CA ASP A 158 -12.17 -17.56 -8.30
C ASP A 158 -11.64 -16.33 -7.57
N LEU A 159 -10.63 -16.55 -6.71
CA LEU A 159 -9.86 -15.48 -6.08
C LEU A 159 -9.19 -14.61 -7.14
N VAL A 160 -8.99 -13.32 -6.82
CA VAL A 160 -8.22 -12.41 -7.64
C VAL A 160 -6.79 -12.94 -7.77
N ASP A 161 -6.33 -13.11 -9.02
CA ASP A 161 -4.96 -13.50 -9.33
C ASP A 161 -3.96 -12.49 -8.76
N MET A 162 -3.00 -12.97 -7.97
CA MET A 162 -2.00 -12.12 -7.29
C MET A 162 -0.61 -12.23 -7.94
N SER A 163 -0.52 -12.75 -9.16
CA SER A 163 0.76 -12.92 -9.83
C SER A 163 1.36 -11.56 -10.22
N GLU A 164 2.66 -11.42 -9.99
CA GLU A 164 3.43 -10.23 -10.32
C GLU A 164 3.78 -10.25 -11.82
N GLY A 165 3.61 -9.11 -12.48
CA GLY A 165 4.01 -8.93 -13.88
C GLY A 165 5.53 -8.87 -14.00
N ALA A 166 6.06 -9.37 -15.11
CA ALA A 166 7.49 -9.37 -15.35
C ALA A 166 8.01 -7.99 -15.79
N GLY A 167 9.19 -7.62 -15.30
CA GLY A 167 10.11 -6.68 -15.94
C GLY A 167 9.71 -5.21 -15.92
N GLY A 168 10.33 -4.43 -15.03
CA GLY A 168 10.22 -2.97 -15.06
C GLY A 168 10.77 -2.28 -13.82
N LEU A 169 10.72 -0.95 -13.83
CA LEU A 169 10.99 -0.13 -12.65
C LEU A 169 9.88 -0.25 -11.59
N THR A 170 8.71 -0.77 -11.98
CA THR A 170 7.54 -0.94 -11.12
C THR A 170 7.13 -2.41 -11.01
N LEU A 171 6.28 -2.72 -10.03
CA LEU A 171 5.71 -4.05 -9.82
C LEU A 171 4.22 -4.09 -10.20
N PRO A 172 3.86 -4.20 -11.49
CA PRO A 172 2.46 -4.35 -11.90
C PRO A 172 1.94 -5.76 -11.61
N LYS A 173 0.63 -5.96 -11.67
CA LYS A 173 0.04 -7.31 -11.72
C LYS A 173 0.30 -7.94 -13.10
N ALA A 174 0.46 -9.26 -13.17
CA ALA A 174 0.53 -9.95 -14.46
C ALA A 174 -0.83 -9.98 -15.16
N ARG A 175 -1.92 -9.99 -14.37
CA ARG A 175 -3.30 -9.89 -14.84
C ARG A 175 -3.98 -8.72 -14.18
N VAL A 176 -4.56 -7.83 -14.99
CA VAL A 176 -5.29 -6.66 -14.49
C VAL A 176 -6.48 -7.08 -13.63
N LEU A 177 -6.74 -6.32 -12.58
CA LEU A 177 -7.91 -6.53 -11.73
C LEU A 177 -9.20 -6.28 -12.52
N LYS A 178 -10.11 -7.25 -12.51
CA LYS A 178 -11.49 -7.09 -12.96
C LYS A 178 -12.41 -7.31 -11.76
N ALA A 179 -13.24 -6.31 -11.46
CA ALA A 179 -14.18 -6.37 -10.35
C ALA A 179 -15.50 -5.70 -10.74
N LYS A 180 -16.59 -6.18 -10.18
CA LYS A 180 -17.89 -5.51 -10.22
C LYS A 180 -17.98 -4.57 -9.03
N ARG A 181 -18.63 -3.43 -9.24
CA ARG A 181 -18.96 -2.50 -8.17
C ARG A 181 -20.43 -2.13 -8.24
N LYS A 182 -21.05 -1.95 -7.09
CA LYS A 182 -22.37 -1.33 -6.95
C LYS A 182 -22.31 -0.30 -5.84
N PRO A 183 -22.99 0.87 -5.97
CA PRO A 183 -23.09 1.81 -4.87
C PRO A 183 -23.60 1.10 -3.60
N ARG A 184 -23.00 1.41 -2.45
CA ARG A 184 -23.55 0.95 -1.17
C ARG A 184 -24.94 1.57 -0.98
N PRO A 185 -25.94 0.83 -0.47
CA PRO A 185 -27.29 1.35 -0.28
C PRO A 185 -27.33 2.67 0.50
N THR A 186 -26.46 2.80 1.50
CA THR A 186 -26.32 3.99 2.35
C THR A 186 -25.70 5.20 1.65
N MET A 187 -25.13 5.02 0.47
CA MET A 187 -24.42 6.05 -0.28
C MET A 187 -25.13 6.44 -1.59
N VAL A 188 -26.20 5.75 -1.98
CA VAL A 188 -26.91 5.96 -3.26
C VAL A 188 -27.35 7.42 -3.40
N ASP A 189 -28.04 7.96 -2.39
CA ASP A 189 -28.57 9.32 -2.42
C ASP A 189 -27.45 10.35 -2.56
N LEU A 190 -26.37 10.19 -1.80
CA LEU A 190 -25.22 11.09 -1.84
C LEU A 190 -24.51 11.05 -3.20
N LEU A 191 -24.30 9.85 -3.75
CA LEU A 191 -23.63 9.68 -5.04
C LEU A 191 -24.47 10.18 -6.22
N SER A 192 -25.80 10.18 -6.10
CA SER A 192 -26.70 10.71 -7.13
C SER A 192 -26.68 12.23 -7.27
N GLN A 193 -26.07 12.94 -6.30
CA GLN A 193 -26.00 14.41 -6.26
C GLN A 193 -24.68 14.96 -6.84
N LEU A 194 -23.75 14.09 -7.24
CA LEU A 194 -22.46 14.43 -7.86
C LEU A 194 -22.59 14.51 -9.38
#